data_AF-A0A453GIY7-F1
#
_entry.id   AF-A0A453GIY7-F1
#
_cell.length_a   1.000
_cell.length_b   1.000
_cell.length_c   1.000
_cell.angle_alpha   90.00
_cell.angle_beta   90.00
_cell.angle_gamma   90.00
#
_symmetry.space_group_name_H-M   'P 1'
#
loop_
_entity.id
_entity.type
_entity.pdbx_description
1 polymer ?
#
loop_
_entity_poly.entity_id
_entity_poly.type
_entity_poly.pdbx_seq_one_letter_code
_entity_poly.pdbx_strand_id
1 'polypeptide(L)'
;AEGNLQLFKRTASALDGGKGRLRDAVEAVTLQGRGSGALHFAARRGRMAVCVYLVQELGVDVDATDETGYTPLVHAIIAGTVDTFQYLLDHGANPDKPDGQGSTPLHLAAAGGNCEIVKALLSKGVNVDSLCHTGTPLHTAAFCRQDGAMKILLDHHAD
;
A
#
# COMPACT_ATOMS: atom_id res chain seq x y z
N ALA A 1 -1.96 14.08 -13.37
CA ALA A 1 -0.93 13.50 -12.49
C ALA A 1 0.51 13.92 -12.88
N GLU A 2 0.85 14.03 -14.17
CA GLU A 2 2.24 14.32 -14.62
C GLU A 2 2.81 15.68 -14.21
N GLY A 3 1.99 16.73 -14.13
CA GLY A 3 2.48 18.09 -13.80
C GLY A 3 3.17 18.19 -12.43
N ASN A 4 2.65 17.50 -11.42
CA ASN A 4 3.23 17.48 -10.08
C ASN A 4 4.52 16.64 -10.03
N LEU A 5 4.61 15.58 -10.83
CA LEU A 5 5.81 14.75 -10.91
C LEU A 5 6.95 15.49 -11.61
N GLN A 6 6.68 16.19 -12.72
CA GLN A 6 7.71 16.97 -13.42
C GLN A 6 8.24 18.12 -12.57
N LEU A 7 7.36 18.80 -11.83
CA LEU A 7 7.78 19.79 -10.85
C LEU A 7 8.64 19.17 -9.75
N PHE A 8 8.21 18.03 -9.19
CA PHE A 8 8.99 17.29 -8.19
C PHE A 8 10.36 16.86 -8.71
N LYS A 9 10.44 16.36 -9.95
CA LYS A 9 11.71 16.01 -10.61
C LYS A 9 12.62 17.22 -10.75
N ARG A 10 12.08 18.37 -11.19
CA ARG A 10 12.84 19.63 -11.30
C ARG A 10 13.33 20.13 -9.94
N THR A 11 12.48 20.10 -8.91
CA THR A 11 12.88 20.54 -7.56
C THR A 11 13.90 19.57 -6.95
N ALA A 12 13.72 18.27 -7.11
CA ALA A 12 14.69 17.25 -6.69
C ALA A 12 16.05 17.45 -7.39
N SER A 13 16.05 17.67 -8.70
CA SER A 13 17.25 17.96 -9.48
C SER A 13 17.90 19.31 -9.10
N ALA A 14 17.11 20.31 -8.76
CA ALA A 14 17.64 21.59 -8.29
C ALA A 14 18.27 21.46 -6.89
N LEU A 15 17.67 20.66 -6.01
CA LEU A 15 18.17 20.40 -4.66
C LEU A 15 19.43 19.53 -4.65
N ASP A 16 19.55 18.59 -5.60
CA ASP A 16 20.73 17.73 -5.73
C ASP A 16 21.84 18.33 -6.61
N GLY A 17 21.59 19.51 -7.19
CA GLY A 17 22.52 20.20 -8.09
C GLY A 17 22.76 19.47 -9.41
N GLY A 18 21.81 18.66 -9.87
CA GLY A 18 21.90 17.81 -11.05
C GLY A 18 22.84 16.61 -10.89
N LYS A 19 23.31 16.33 -9.67
CA LYS A 19 24.37 15.34 -9.42
C LYS A 19 23.86 13.94 -9.08
N GLY A 20 22.54 13.69 -9.12
CA GLY A 20 21.97 12.39 -8.75
C GLY A 20 22.02 12.11 -7.24
N ARG A 21 22.40 13.09 -6.41
CA ARG A 21 22.58 12.88 -4.97
C ARG A 21 21.28 12.54 -4.25
N LEU A 22 20.11 12.89 -4.80
CA LEU A 22 18.84 12.44 -4.23
C LEU A 22 18.67 10.93 -4.44
N ARG A 23 19.03 10.42 -5.63
CA ARG A 23 19.08 8.99 -5.90
C ARG A 23 20.10 8.31 -5.00
N ASP A 24 21.33 8.83 -4.92
CA ASP A 24 22.36 8.26 -4.03
C ASP A 24 21.96 8.31 -2.55
N ALA A 25 21.28 9.37 -2.12
CA ALA A 25 20.78 9.49 -0.75
C ALA A 25 19.65 8.50 -0.48
N VAL A 26 18.72 8.31 -1.42
CA VAL A 26 17.69 7.28 -1.28
C VAL A 26 18.31 5.89 -1.38
N GLU A 27 19.28 5.65 -2.28
CA GLU A 27 20.01 4.39 -2.42
C GLU A 27 20.78 4.05 -1.13
N ALA A 28 21.47 5.02 -0.54
CA ALA A 28 22.14 4.89 0.76
C ALA A 28 21.14 4.59 1.90
N VAL A 29 19.92 5.13 1.81
CA VAL A 29 18.85 4.90 2.78
C VAL A 29 18.16 3.53 2.52
N THR A 30 18.04 3.05 1.27
CA THR A 30 17.61 1.66 0.95
C THR A 30 18.63 0.63 1.40
N LEU A 31 19.94 0.89 1.29
CA LEU A 31 21.01 0.00 1.79
C LEU A 31 20.97 -0.16 3.32
N GLN A 32 20.29 0.74 4.04
CA GLN A 32 20.00 0.64 5.46
C GLN A 32 18.55 0.18 5.78
N GLY A 33 17.82 -0.37 4.80
CA GLY A 33 16.42 -0.81 4.95
C GLY A 33 15.39 0.32 5.10
N ARG A 34 15.82 1.59 5.06
CA ARG A 34 14.98 2.76 5.28
C ARG A 34 14.31 3.29 4.01
N GLY A 35 14.80 2.93 2.83
CA GLY A 35 14.20 3.36 1.56
C GLY A 35 12.83 2.75 1.31
N SER A 36 12.61 1.51 1.76
CA SER A 36 11.28 0.92 1.90
C SER A 36 10.39 1.77 2.81
N GLY A 37 10.94 2.24 3.93
CA GLY A 37 10.33 3.24 4.83
C GLY A 37 9.77 4.46 4.08
N ALA A 38 10.54 5.03 3.15
CA ALA A 38 10.08 6.19 2.38
C ALA A 38 8.83 5.90 1.54
N LEU A 39 8.74 4.71 0.93
CA LEU A 39 7.57 4.31 0.15
C LEU A 39 6.34 4.08 1.06
N HIS A 40 6.52 3.48 2.25
CA HIS A 40 5.46 3.38 3.27
C HIS A 40 4.88 4.77 3.62
N PHE A 41 5.75 5.73 3.95
CA PHE A 41 5.32 7.08 4.32
C PHE A 41 4.63 7.81 3.15
N ALA A 42 5.15 7.67 1.94
CA ALA A 42 4.56 8.27 0.75
C ALA A 42 3.17 7.68 0.46
N ALA A 43 3.03 6.35 0.57
CA ALA A 43 1.78 5.64 0.39
C ALA A 43 0.71 6.07 1.39
N ARG A 44 1.06 6.06 2.69
CA ARG A 44 0.18 6.51 3.78
C ARG A 44 -0.28 7.96 3.63
N ARG A 45 0.57 8.82 3.06
CA ARG A 45 0.28 10.25 2.88
C ARG A 45 -0.35 10.59 1.53
N GLY A 46 -0.57 9.61 0.65
CA GLY A 46 -1.11 9.86 -0.69
C GLY A 46 -0.18 10.67 -1.58
N ARG A 47 1.14 10.64 -1.33
CA ARG A 47 2.13 11.44 -2.07
C ARG A 47 2.48 10.75 -3.39
N MET A 48 1.53 10.73 -4.32
CA MET A 48 1.62 10.02 -5.60
C MET A 48 2.93 10.29 -6.35
N ALA A 49 3.34 11.55 -6.50
CA ALA A 49 4.58 11.89 -7.21
C ALA A 49 5.83 11.27 -6.56
N VAL A 50 5.85 11.13 -5.23
CA VAL A 50 6.94 10.47 -4.50
C VAL A 50 6.87 8.96 -4.69
N CYS A 51 5.68 8.35 -4.60
CA CYS A 51 5.50 6.92 -4.90
C CYS A 51 5.99 6.58 -6.30
N VAL A 52 5.58 7.35 -7.32
CA VAL A 52 6.00 7.15 -8.70
C VAL A 52 7.51 7.23 -8.86
N TYR A 53 8.14 8.24 -8.26
CA TYR A 53 9.59 8.39 -8.32
C TYR A 53 10.33 7.22 -7.64
N LEU A 54 9.90 6.82 -6.44
CA LEU A 54 10.52 5.71 -5.69
C LEU A 54 10.39 4.37 -6.44
N VAL A 55 9.22 4.08 -7.01
CA VAL A 55 8.96 2.80 -7.69
C VAL A 55 9.59 2.75 -9.07
N GLN A 56 9.38 3.77 -9.92
CA GLN A 56 9.76 3.70 -11.33
C GLN A 56 11.21 4.15 -11.58
N GLU A 57 11.70 5.14 -10.86
CA GLU A 57 13.04 5.71 -11.13
C GLU A 57 14.11 5.07 -10.25
N LEU A 58 13.75 4.72 -9.01
CA LEU A 58 14.69 4.13 -8.04
C LEU A 58 14.53 2.63 -7.87
N GLY A 59 13.47 2.03 -8.42
CA GLY A 59 13.26 0.58 -8.33
C GLY A 59 13.08 0.07 -6.90
N VAL A 60 12.52 0.88 -6.00
CA VAL A 60 12.23 0.45 -4.62
C VAL A 60 11.24 -0.72 -4.67
N ASP A 61 11.54 -1.78 -3.94
CA ASP A 61 10.66 -2.94 -3.80
C ASP A 61 9.28 -2.51 -3.23
N VAL A 62 8.24 -2.72 -4.05
CA VAL A 62 6.86 -2.33 -3.77
C VAL A 62 6.22 -3.15 -2.66
N ASP A 63 6.78 -4.33 -2.37
CA ASP A 63 6.32 -5.27 -1.35
C ASP A 63 7.24 -5.33 -0.13
N ALA A 64 8.24 -4.45 -0.04
CA ALA A 64 9.10 -4.39 1.12
C ALA A 64 8.27 -4.13 2.39
N THR A 65 8.58 -4.83 3.47
CA THR A 65 7.82 -4.73 4.73
C THR A 65 8.56 -3.89 5.75
N ASP A 66 7.82 -3.14 6.57
CA ASP A 66 8.35 -2.53 7.79
C ASP A 66 8.48 -3.55 8.95
N GLU A 67 8.89 -3.07 10.13
CA GLU A 67 9.07 -3.90 11.33
C GLU A 67 7.79 -4.60 11.82
N THR A 68 6.61 -4.14 11.38
CA THR A 68 5.31 -4.76 11.70
C THR A 68 4.87 -5.78 10.64
N GLY A 69 5.62 -5.90 9.54
CA GLY A 69 5.26 -6.72 8.40
C GLY A 69 4.36 -6.00 7.39
N TYR A 70 4.09 -4.70 7.55
CA TYR A 70 3.23 -3.95 6.64
C TYR A 70 3.98 -3.53 5.38
N THR A 71 3.33 -3.71 4.24
CA THR A 71 3.80 -3.22 2.93
C THR A 71 3.32 -1.79 2.67
N PRO A 72 3.87 -1.08 1.69
CA PRO A 72 3.34 0.21 1.26
C PRO A 72 1.86 0.16 0.87
N LEU A 73 1.41 -0.95 0.28
CA LEU A 73 0.01 -1.18 -0.06
C LEU A 73 -0.87 -1.13 1.20
N VAL A 74 -0.46 -1.82 2.28
CA VAL A 74 -1.16 -1.79 3.57
C VAL A 74 -1.22 -0.38 4.15
N HIS A 75 -0.14 0.38 4.09
CA HIS A 75 -0.13 1.79 4.53
C HIS A 75 -1.12 2.66 3.73
N ALA A 76 -1.29 2.41 2.44
CA ALA A 76 -2.29 3.09 1.62
C ALA A 76 -3.73 2.69 2.00
N ILE A 77 -3.96 1.41 2.32
CA ILE A 77 -5.26 0.89 2.77
C ILE A 77 -5.69 1.54 4.08
N ILE A 78 -4.80 1.53 5.09
CA ILE A 78 -5.09 2.11 6.41
C ILE A 78 -5.37 3.61 6.30
N ALA A 79 -4.69 4.31 5.39
CA ALA A 79 -4.90 5.73 5.16
C ALA A 79 -6.10 6.05 4.24
N GLY A 80 -6.66 5.05 3.55
CA GLY A 80 -7.70 5.24 2.54
C GLY A 80 -7.23 6.02 1.30
N THR A 81 -5.93 5.98 0.96
CA THR A 81 -5.37 6.70 -0.20
C THR A 81 -5.58 5.89 -1.49
N VAL A 82 -6.84 5.84 -1.95
CA VAL A 82 -7.30 4.99 -3.07
C VAL A 82 -6.42 5.09 -4.31
N ASP A 83 -6.09 6.30 -4.78
CA ASP A 83 -5.23 6.48 -5.96
C ASP A 83 -3.87 5.79 -5.77
N THR A 84 -3.25 5.94 -4.60
CA THR A 84 -1.95 5.34 -4.30
C THR A 84 -2.06 3.83 -4.12
N PHE A 85 -3.13 3.34 -3.50
CA PHE A 85 -3.44 1.93 -3.42
C PHE A 85 -3.54 1.30 -4.82
N GLN A 86 -4.30 1.91 -5.73
CA GLN A 86 -4.46 1.43 -7.10
C GLN A 86 -3.12 1.46 -7.85
N TYR A 87 -2.37 2.55 -7.72
CA TYR A 87 -1.04 2.68 -8.30
C TYR A 87 -0.11 1.54 -7.86
N LEU A 88 -0.07 1.22 -6.56
CA LEU A 88 0.79 0.16 -6.04
C LEU A 88 0.38 -1.22 -6.59
N LEU A 89 -0.92 -1.51 -6.67
CA LEU A 89 -1.40 -2.76 -7.30
C LEU A 89 -1.02 -2.85 -8.78
N ASP A 90 -1.16 -1.76 -9.52
CA ASP A 90 -0.82 -1.72 -10.94
C ASP A 90 0.69 -1.87 -11.19
N HIS A 91 1.50 -1.65 -10.16
CA HIS A 91 2.96 -1.81 -10.19
C HIS A 91 3.44 -3.07 -9.45
N GLY A 92 2.56 -4.06 -9.27
CA GLY A 92 2.94 -5.40 -8.85
C GLY A 92 2.96 -5.65 -7.35
N ALA A 93 2.42 -4.74 -6.53
CA ALA A 93 2.24 -5.03 -5.11
C ALA A 93 1.32 -6.24 -4.92
N ASN A 94 1.69 -7.16 -4.03
CA ASN A 94 0.92 -8.36 -3.77
C ASN A 94 -0.33 -8.03 -2.92
N PRO A 95 -1.55 -8.21 -3.45
CA PRO A 95 -2.79 -7.89 -2.75
C PRO A 95 -3.14 -8.86 -1.62
N ASP A 96 -2.43 -9.99 -1.48
CA ASP A 96 -2.71 -11.04 -0.49
C ASP A 96 -1.52 -11.29 0.47
N LYS A 97 -0.51 -10.42 0.47
CA LYS A 97 0.68 -10.59 1.33
C LYS A 97 0.30 -10.38 2.81
N PRO A 98 0.39 -11.41 3.67
CA PRO A 98 0.05 -11.27 5.08
C PRO A 98 1.11 -10.49 5.86
N ASP A 99 0.67 -9.79 6.90
CA ASP A 99 1.54 -9.17 7.90
C ASP A 99 2.11 -10.21 8.90
N GLY A 100 2.87 -9.74 9.90
CA GLY A 100 3.43 -10.60 10.94
C GLY A 100 2.41 -11.30 11.85
N GLN A 101 1.13 -10.93 11.79
CA GLN A 101 0.01 -11.54 12.53
C GLN A 101 -0.89 -12.40 11.63
N GLY A 102 -0.52 -12.60 10.36
CA GLY A 102 -1.31 -13.32 9.37
C GLY A 102 -2.45 -12.50 8.76
N SER A 103 -2.59 -11.22 9.08
CA SER A 103 -3.61 -10.36 8.49
C SER A 103 -3.24 -9.99 7.06
N THR A 104 -4.11 -10.34 6.11
CA THR A 104 -3.97 -9.94 4.71
C THR A 104 -4.47 -8.49 4.50
N PRO A 105 -4.14 -7.83 3.37
CA PRO A 105 -4.69 -6.52 3.03
C PRO A 105 -6.23 -6.47 3.09
N LEU A 106 -6.91 -7.59 2.80
CA LEU A 106 -8.37 -7.69 2.87
C LEU A 106 -8.89 -7.58 4.31
N HIS A 107 -8.20 -8.16 5.30
CA HIS A 107 -8.56 -7.99 6.72
C HIS A 107 -8.50 -6.52 7.13
N LEU A 108 -7.43 -5.82 6.73
CA LEU A 108 -7.21 -4.42 7.10
C LEU A 108 -8.20 -3.49 6.39
N ALA A 109 -8.53 -3.77 5.12
CA ALA A 109 -9.57 -3.05 4.39
C ALA A 109 -10.96 -3.29 5.00
N ALA A 110 -11.25 -4.53 5.41
CA ALA A 110 -12.48 -4.92 6.08
C ALA A 110 -12.64 -4.23 7.44
N ALA A 111 -11.57 -4.14 8.24
CA ALA A 111 -11.55 -3.41 9.51
C ALA A 111 -11.83 -1.92 9.33
N GLY A 112 -11.24 -1.30 8.30
CA GLY A 112 -11.40 0.12 7.98
C GLY A 112 -12.72 0.48 7.30
N GLY A 113 -13.48 -0.50 6.79
CA GLY A 113 -14.76 -0.29 6.13
C GLY A 113 -14.70 0.38 4.75
N ASN A 114 -13.49 0.54 4.17
CA ASN A 114 -13.34 1.16 2.86
C ASN A 114 -13.82 0.22 1.75
N CYS A 115 -15.10 0.34 1.40
CA CYS A 115 -15.79 -0.52 0.44
C CYS A 115 -15.16 -0.52 -0.96
N GLU A 116 -14.55 0.59 -1.38
CA GLU A 116 -13.88 0.68 -2.69
C GLU A 116 -12.62 -0.20 -2.71
N ILE A 117 -11.79 -0.10 -1.66
CA ILE A 117 -10.59 -0.92 -1.51
C ILE A 117 -10.95 -2.40 -1.34
N VAL A 118 -11.99 -2.72 -0.55
CA VAL A 118 -12.46 -4.12 -0.39
C VAL A 118 -12.83 -4.72 -1.75
N LYS A 119 -13.64 -4.02 -2.55
CA LYS A 119 -14.00 -4.49 -3.91
C LYS A 119 -12.79 -4.63 -4.81
N ALA A 120 -11.87 -3.67 -4.77
CA ALA A 120 -10.67 -3.72 -5.59
C ALA A 120 -9.78 -4.91 -5.24
N LEU A 121 -9.59 -5.22 -3.95
CA LEU A 121 -8.85 -6.41 -3.51
C LEU A 121 -9.53 -7.71 -3.97
N LEU A 122 -10.84 -7.83 -3.78
CA LEU A 122 -11.60 -9.01 -4.24
C LEU A 122 -11.51 -9.20 -5.76
N SER A 123 -11.47 -8.11 -6.52
CA SER A 123 -11.28 -8.18 -7.98
C SER A 123 -9.91 -8.73 -8.41
N LYS A 124 -8.92 -8.73 -7.51
CA LYS A 124 -7.60 -9.34 -7.74
C LYS A 124 -7.56 -10.84 -7.42
N GLY A 125 -8.69 -11.45 -7.03
CA GLY A 125 -8.76 -12.89 -6.75
C GLY A 125 -8.05 -13.32 -5.47
N VAL A 126 -7.93 -12.41 -4.50
CA VAL A 126 -7.41 -12.75 -3.16
C VAL A 126 -8.31 -13.76 -2.47
N ASN A 127 -7.76 -14.55 -1.56
CA ASN A 127 -8.58 -15.48 -0.77
C ASN A 127 -9.50 -14.71 0.19
N VAL A 128 -10.80 -14.78 -0.06
CA VAL A 128 -11.84 -14.08 0.71
C VAL A 128 -11.91 -14.54 2.17
N ASP A 129 -11.55 -15.80 2.43
CA ASP A 129 -11.59 -16.45 3.75
C ASP A 129 -10.20 -16.74 4.32
N SER A 130 -9.19 -15.94 3.94
CA SER A 130 -7.88 -16.00 4.57
C SER A 130 -8.01 -15.89 6.09
N LEU A 131 -7.29 -16.72 6.84
CA LEU A 131 -7.37 -16.72 8.30
C LEU A 131 -6.22 -15.93 8.92
N CYS A 132 -6.56 -15.05 9.86
CA CYS A 132 -5.60 -14.42 10.78
C CYS A 132 -6.00 -14.70 12.24
N HIS A 133 -5.30 -14.07 13.20
CA HIS A 133 -5.60 -14.23 14.62
C HIS A 133 -7.02 -13.77 15.02
N THR A 134 -7.67 -12.93 14.20
CA THR A 134 -9.06 -12.43 14.43
C THR A 134 -10.12 -13.22 13.67
N GLY A 135 -9.74 -14.26 12.92
CA GLY A 135 -10.63 -14.99 12.02
C GLY A 135 -10.46 -14.56 10.55
N THR A 136 -11.54 -14.65 9.77
CA THR A 136 -11.60 -14.23 8.36
C THR A 136 -11.80 -12.71 8.24
N PRO A 137 -11.63 -12.09 7.06
CA PRO A 137 -11.99 -10.70 6.83
C PRO A 137 -13.45 -10.38 7.19
N LEU A 138 -14.37 -11.34 7.04
CA LEU A 138 -15.77 -11.19 7.46
C LEU A 138 -15.89 -11.07 8.98
N HIS A 139 -15.17 -11.89 9.74
CA HIS A 139 -15.09 -11.78 11.20
C HIS A 139 -14.54 -10.42 11.63
N THR A 140 -13.49 -9.94 10.96
CA THR A 140 -12.92 -8.60 11.21
C THR A 140 -13.92 -7.49 10.92
N ALA A 141 -14.60 -7.52 9.78
CA ALA A 141 -15.63 -6.52 9.43
C ALA A 141 -16.76 -6.50 10.46
N ALA A 142 -17.23 -7.67 10.90
CA ALA A 142 -18.27 -7.80 11.92
C ALA A 142 -17.83 -7.24 13.28
N PHE A 143 -16.61 -7.60 13.73
CA PHE A 143 -16.04 -7.07 14.97
C PHE A 143 -15.92 -5.54 14.95
N CYS A 144 -15.50 -4.98 13.81
CA CYS A 144 -15.36 -3.54 13.60
C CYS A 144 -16.68 -2.82 13.23
N ARG A 145 -17.81 -3.54 13.11
CA ARG A 145 -19.14 -3.01 12.72
C ARG A 145 -19.14 -2.31 11.36
N GLN A 146 -18.44 -2.89 10.39
CA GLN A 146 -18.32 -2.36 9.03
C GLN A 146 -19.35 -3.01 8.10
N ASP A 147 -20.62 -2.63 8.26
CA ASP A 147 -21.77 -3.25 7.55
C ASP A 147 -21.60 -3.29 6.02
N GLY A 148 -21.03 -2.22 5.44
CA GLY A 148 -20.75 -2.15 4.00
C GLY A 148 -19.71 -3.17 3.55
N ALA A 149 -18.62 -3.34 4.31
CA ALA A 149 -17.60 -4.33 4.02
C ALA A 149 -18.14 -5.75 4.22
N MET A 150 -18.90 -6.00 5.29
CA MET A 150 -19.57 -7.29 5.53
C MET A 150 -20.45 -7.68 4.35
N LYS A 151 -21.31 -6.75 3.89
CA LYS A 151 -22.19 -7.00 2.74
C LYS A 151 -21.38 -7.38 1.50
N ILE A 152 -20.32 -6.64 1.19
CA ILE A 152 -19.48 -6.93 0.03
C ILE A 152 -18.81 -8.30 0.16
N LEU A 153 -18.28 -8.65 1.34
CA LEU A 153 -17.65 -9.94 1.59
C LEU A 153 -18.66 -11.10 1.41
N LEU A 154 -19.87 -10.97 1.95
CA LEU A 154 -20.96 -11.94 1.77
C LEU A 154 -21.41 -12.06 0.30
N ASP A 155 -21.49 -10.93 -0.42
CA ASP A 155 -21.78 -10.91 -1.86
C ASP A 155 -20.69 -11.63 -2.68
N HIS A 156 -19.48 -11.77 -2.12
CA HIS A 156 -18.35 -12.51 -2.68
C HIS A 156 -18.16 -13.90 -2.04
N HIS A 157 -19.21 -14.45 -1.42
CA HIS A 157 -19.25 -15.81 -0.85
C HIS A 157 -18.28 -16.07 0.31
N ALA A 158 -17.94 -15.05 1.09
CA ALA A 158 -17.26 -15.24 2.38
C ALA A 158 -18.12 -16.05 3.35
N ASP A 159 -17.49 -16.93 4.13
CA ASP A 159 -18.11 -17.80 5.16
C ASP A 159 -17.67 -17.43 6.59
#